data_AF-A0A0V8HD24-F1
#
_entry.id   AF-A0A0V8HD24-F1
#
_cell.length_a   1.000
_cell.length_b   1.000
_cell.length_c   1.000
_cell.angle_alpha   90.00
_cell.angle_beta   90.00
_cell.angle_gamma   90.00
#
_symmetry.space_group_name_H-M   'P 1'
#
loop_
_entity.id
_entity.type
_entity.pdbx_description
1 polymer ?
#
loop_
_entity_poly.entity_id
_entity_poly.type
_entity_poly.pdbx_seq_one_letter_code
_entity_poly.pdbx_strand_id
1 'polypeptide(L)'
;MNINILSQDELLHLINSKLEEQNVFSMALIDLDKWNDKSFNLEELILDFRRVLESSNFKEFHYIGRDEFILFVDESIEKTFQQLFEFKLYWERDRKFEVTYSAGLVSVPSHGNTPEEVLRRAEEGLYKAKQQGRNMICQPDNGSLVLKSNYYYKYQLERLKTIAKKQKKKESEILRLALDEYFRRHDDI
;
A
#
# COMPACT_ATOMS: atom_id res chain seq x y z
N MET A 1 -24.20 -2.78 0.73
CA MET A 1 -23.46 -3.95 0.19
C MET A 1 -22.25 -4.11 1.12
N ASN A 2 -21.99 -5.27 1.71
CA ASN A 2 -20.86 -5.38 2.67
C ASN A 2 -19.54 -5.30 1.92
N ILE A 3 -18.88 -4.15 1.95
CA ILE A 3 -17.52 -4.00 1.45
C ILE A 3 -16.61 -4.66 2.49
N ASN A 4 -15.98 -5.79 2.12
CA ASN A 4 -15.08 -6.49 3.03
C ASN A 4 -13.82 -5.65 3.25
N ILE A 5 -13.50 -5.35 4.51
CA ILE A 5 -12.27 -4.67 4.92
C ILE A 5 -11.26 -5.76 5.25
N LEU A 6 -10.06 -5.68 4.67
CA LEU A 6 -9.01 -6.66 4.92
C LEU A 6 -8.26 -6.31 6.21
N SER A 7 -8.10 -7.30 7.08
CA SER A 7 -7.12 -7.23 8.16
C SER A 7 -5.70 -7.25 7.60
N GLN A 8 -4.73 -6.82 8.40
CA GLN A 8 -3.32 -6.84 8.01
C GLN A 8 -2.84 -8.26 7.67
N ASP A 9 -3.26 -9.27 8.41
CA ASP A 9 -2.89 -10.66 8.16
C ASP A 9 -3.46 -11.16 6.83
N GLU A 10 -4.70 -10.78 6.50
CA GLU A 10 -5.32 -11.09 5.20
C GLU A 10 -4.61 -10.38 4.04
N LEU A 11 -4.21 -9.12 4.23
CA LEU A 11 -3.45 -8.37 3.23
C LEU A 11 -2.07 -9.00 2.98
N LEU A 12 -1.35 -9.36 4.04
CA LEU A 12 -0.06 -10.05 3.91
C LEU A 12 -0.22 -11.43 3.26
N HIS A 13 -1.30 -12.15 3.58
CA HIS A 13 -1.59 -13.42 2.94
C HIS A 13 -1.88 -13.27 1.45
N LEU A 14 -2.68 -12.26 1.07
CA LEU A 14 -2.97 -11.92 -0.33
C LEU A 14 -1.68 -11.64 -1.12
N ILE A 15 -0.79 -10.80 -0.58
CA ILE A 15 0.50 -10.50 -1.23
C ILE A 15 1.36 -11.78 -1.32
N ASN A 16 1.37 -12.60 -0.27
CA ASN A 16 2.13 -13.86 -0.28
C ASN A 16 1.61 -14.85 -1.33
N SER A 17 0.30 -14.98 -1.49
CA SER A 17 -0.28 -15.80 -2.56
C SER A 17 0.18 -15.33 -3.93
N LYS A 18 0.19 -14.01 -4.18
CA LYS A 18 0.69 -13.45 -5.44
C LYS A 18 2.18 -13.73 -5.67
N LEU A 19 3.01 -13.62 -4.62
CA LEU A 19 4.43 -13.97 -4.65
C LEU A 19 4.67 -15.46 -4.98
N GLU A 20 3.80 -16.36 -4.49
CA GLU A 20 3.89 -17.80 -4.77
C GLU A 20 3.41 -18.15 -6.18
N GLU A 21 2.41 -17.44 -6.70
CA GLU A 21 1.87 -17.64 -8.05
C GLU A 21 2.78 -17.06 -9.15
N GLN A 22 3.39 -15.90 -8.91
CA GLN A 22 4.14 -15.16 -9.90
C GLN A 22 5.45 -14.59 -9.36
N ASN A 23 6.54 -14.85 -10.09
CA ASN A 23 7.87 -14.37 -9.70
C ASN A 23 8.15 -12.91 -10.08
N VAL A 24 7.39 -12.34 -11.02
CA VAL A 24 7.59 -10.97 -11.51
C VAL A 24 6.24 -10.33 -11.77
N PHE A 25 5.94 -9.26 -11.04
CA PHE A 25 4.74 -8.44 -11.22
C PHE A 25 4.97 -7.06 -10.60
N SER A 26 4.07 -6.13 -10.89
CA SER A 26 4.01 -4.82 -10.26
C SER A 26 2.80 -4.74 -9.32
N MET A 27 2.94 -4.01 -8.23
CA MET A 27 1.89 -3.81 -7.24
C MET A 27 1.74 -2.32 -6.97
N ALA A 28 0.50 -1.84 -6.91
CA ALA A 28 0.20 -0.46 -6.57
C ALA A 28 -0.70 -0.40 -5.34
N LEU A 29 -0.25 0.32 -4.31
CA LEU A 29 -1.08 0.72 -3.18
C LEU A 29 -1.64 2.11 -3.48
N ILE A 30 -2.95 2.21 -3.59
CA ILE A 30 -3.69 3.42 -3.96
C ILE A 30 -4.43 3.93 -2.74
N ASP A 31 -4.43 5.24 -2.54
CA ASP A 31 -5.26 5.93 -1.56
C ASP A 31 -5.96 7.13 -2.22
N LEU A 32 -7.28 7.26 -2.02
CA LEU A 32 -8.05 8.38 -2.53
C LEU A 32 -7.75 9.65 -1.73
N ASP A 33 -7.33 10.71 -2.42
CA ASP A 33 -6.99 11.96 -1.79
C ASP A 33 -8.25 12.71 -1.31
N LYS A 34 -8.27 13.07 -0.03
CA LYS A 34 -9.39 13.85 0.55
C LYS A 34 -9.40 15.26 -0.03
N TRP A 35 -10.56 15.68 -0.56
CA TRP A 35 -10.85 17.08 -0.88
C TRP A 35 -11.57 17.77 0.30
N ASN A 36 -11.36 19.07 0.47
CA ASN A 36 -11.85 19.86 1.61
C ASN A 36 -13.38 20.01 1.73
N ASP A 37 -14.16 19.34 0.88
CA ASP A 37 -15.62 19.47 0.88
C ASP A 37 -16.26 18.35 1.72
N LYS A 38 -16.84 18.73 2.85
CA LYS A 38 -17.44 17.83 3.86
C LYS A 38 -18.77 17.19 3.42
N SER A 39 -19.13 17.32 2.15
CA SER A 39 -20.45 16.93 1.64
C SER A 39 -20.52 15.54 1.02
N PHE A 40 -19.40 14.83 0.86
CA PHE A 40 -19.38 13.56 0.13
C PHE A 40 -19.55 12.32 1.02
N ASN A 41 -20.40 11.39 0.58
CA ASN A 41 -20.55 10.07 1.17
C ASN A 41 -19.37 9.18 0.74
N LEU A 42 -18.47 8.88 1.68
CA LEU A 42 -17.29 8.05 1.46
C LEU A 42 -17.63 6.68 0.85
N GLU A 43 -18.72 6.04 1.29
CA GLU A 43 -19.15 4.75 0.73
C GLU A 43 -19.51 4.88 -0.76
N GLU A 44 -20.18 5.97 -1.14
CA GLU A 44 -20.53 6.21 -2.54
C GLU A 44 -19.28 6.47 -3.41
N LEU A 45 -18.31 7.23 -2.89
CA LEU A 45 -17.04 7.47 -3.55
C LEU A 45 -16.26 6.16 -3.78
N ILE A 46 -16.15 5.30 -2.76
CA ILE A 46 -15.48 4.00 -2.86
C ILE A 46 -16.16 3.12 -3.91
N LEU A 47 -17.50 3.08 -3.92
CA LEU A 47 -18.26 2.30 -4.90
C LEU A 47 -18.14 2.86 -6.32
N ASP A 48 -18.00 4.18 -6.47
CA ASP A 48 -17.75 4.80 -7.77
C ASP A 48 -16.34 4.50 -8.29
N PHE A 49 -15.33 4.64 -7.43
CA PHE A 49 -13.94 4.30 -7.76
C PHE A 49 -13.79 2.83 -8.15
N ARG A 50 -14.40 1.94 -7.35
CA ARG A 50 -14.43 0.50 -7.65
C ARG A 50 -15.06 0.21 -9.00
N ARG A 51 -16.21 0.81 -9.32
CA ARG A 51 -16.87 0.60 -10.63
C ARG A 51 -15.98 1.05 -11.79
N VAL A 52 -15.21 2.11 -11.59
CA VAL A 52 -14.25 2.59 -12.61
C VAL A 52 -13.08 1.62 -12.77
N LEU A 53 -12.55 1.09 -11.68
CA LEU A 53 -11.56 0.00 -11.72
C LEU A 53 -12.12 -1.23 -12.44
N GLU A 54 -13.35 -1.64 -12.16
CA GLU A 54 -14.03 -2.76 -12.84
C GLU A 54 -14.20 -2.53 -14.35
N SER A 55 -14.35 -1.28 -14.78
CA SER A 55 -14.40 -0.92 -16.21
C SER A 55 -13.03 -0.69 -16.86
N SER A 56 -11.95 -0.80 -16.09
CA SER A 56 -10.58 -0.57 -16.56
C SER A 56 -9.88 -1.87 -16.99
N ASN A 57 -8.60 -1.76 -17.37
CA ASN A 57 -7.77 -2.92 -17.71
C ASN A 57 -7.17 -3.64 -16.48
N PHE A 58 -7.41 -3.14 -15.26
CA PHE A 58 -6.93 -3.77 -14.04
C PHE A 58 -7.76 -5.01 -13.70
N LYS A 59 -7.16 -6.19 -13.89
CA LYS A 59 -7.83 -7.49 -13.69
C LYS A 59 -7.91 -7.93 -12.23
N GLU A 60 -6.98 -7.46 -11.40
CA GLU A 60 -6.85 -7.90 -10.02
C GLU A 60 -6.63 -6.70 -9.12
N PHE A 61 -7.66 -6.37 -8.35
CA PHE A 61 -7.65 -5.28 -7.38
C PHE A 61 -8.51 -5.63 -6.17
N HIS A 62 -8.13 -5.10 -5.00
CA HIS A 62 -8.80 -5.36 -3.74
C HIS A 62 -8.96 -4.05 -2.97
N TYR A 63 -10.16 -3.81 -2.43
CA TYR A 63 -10.35 -2.75 -1.44
C TYR A 63 -9.82 -3.25 -0.09
N ILE A 64 -8.99 -2.45 0.55
CA ILE A 64 -8.33 -2.81 1.81
C ILE A 64 -9.11 -2.23 2.99
N GLY A 65 -9.60 -1.00 2.86
CA GLY A 65 -10.29 -0.30 3.94
C GLY A 65 -10.17 1.22 3.78
N ARG A 66 -11.03 1.97 4.46
CA ARG A 66 -11.11 3.45 4.35
C ARG A 66 -11.24 3.90 2.89
N ASP A 67 -10.17 4.42 2.31
CA ASP A 67 -10.04 4.95 0.96
C ASP A 67 -8.96 4.20 0.15
N GLU A 68 -8.52 3.04 0.64
CA GLU A 68 -7.35 2.32 0.14
C GLU A 68 -7.70 1.11 -0.74
N PHE A 69 -6.95 0.97 -1.84
CA PHE A 69 -7.02 -0.15 -2.76
C PHE A 69 -5.62 -0.69 -3.07
N ILE A 70 -5.52 -1.98 -3.30
CA ILE A 70 -4.31 -2.63 -3.80
C ILE A 70 -4.59 -3.25 -5.16
N LEU A 71 -3.69 -3.00 -6.11
CA LEU A 71 -3.76 -3.53 -7.47
C LEU A 71 -2.54 -4.42 -7.71
N PHE A 72 -2.76 -5.56 -8.36
CA PHE A 72 -1.71 -6.43 -8.87
C PHE A 72 -1.74 -6.41 -10.40
N VAL A 73 -0.57 -6.18 -11.02
CA VAL A 73 -0.44 -6.04 -12.46
C VAL A 73 0.72 -6.89 -12.95
N ASP A 74 0.41 -7.87 -13.79
CA ASP A 74 1.38 -8.82 -14.36
C ASP A 74 2.18 -8.20 -15.53
N GLU A 75 2.71 -6.99 -15.32
CA GLU A 75 3.47 -6.21 -16.30
C GLU A 75 4.66 -5.51 -15.61
N SER A 76 5.57 -4.96 -16.43
CA SER A 76 6.69 -4.16 -15.93
C SER A 76 6.20 -2.89 -15.23
N ILE A 77 7.03 -2.36 -14.33
CA ILE A 77 6.68 -1.17 -13.55
C ILE A 77 6.41 0.05 -14.43
N GLU A 78 7.08 0.17 -15.57
CA GLU A 78 6.89 1.25 -16.54
C GLU A 78 5.51 1.17 -17.20
N LYS A 79 5.11 -0.03 -17.62
CA LYS A 79 3.77 -0.25 -18.21
C LYS A 79 2.68 -0.07 -17.16
N THR A 80 2.90 -0.55 -15.93
CA THR A 80 1.95 -0.37 -14.83
C THR A 80 1.81 1.11 -14.46
N PHE A 81 2.92 1.86 -14.45
CA PHE A 81 2.87 3.31 -14.26
C PHE A 81 2.04 3.98 -15.36
N GLN A 82 2.24 3.61 -16.62
CA GLN A 82 1.46 4.14 -17.73
C GLN A 82 -0.04 3.84 -17.56
N GLN A 83 -0.42 2.61 -17.22
CA GLN A 83 -1.81 2.22 -16.99
C GLN A 83 -2.44 3.00 -15.83
N LEU A 84 -1.72 3.18 -14.72
CA LEU A 84 -2.18 3.99 -13.59
C LEU A 84 -2.34 5.45 -13.99
N PHE A 85 -1.39 6.01 -14.73
CA PHE A 85 -1.46 7.40 -15.20
C PHE A 85 -2.63 7.63 -16.16
N GLU A 86 -2.89 6.70 -17.09
CA GLU A 86 -4.07 6.77 -17.96
C GLU A 86 -5.38 6.65 -17.15
N PHE A 87 -5.42 5.72 -16.20
CA PHE A 87 -6.55 5.56 -15.28
C PHE A 87 -6.78 6.82 -14.44
N LYS A 88 -5.73 7.51 -14.04
CA LYS A 88 -5.76 8.78 -13.31
C LYS A 88 -6.43 9.89 -14.12
N LEU A 89 -5.98 10.09 -15.36
CA LEU A 89 -6.59 11.06 -16.26
C LEU A 89 -8.07 10.76 -16.54
N TYR A 90 -8.42 9.47 -16.63
CA TYR A 90 -9.81 9.05 -16.78
C TYR A 90 -10.63 9.30 -15.51
N TRP A 91 -10.08 8.96 -14.35
CA TRP A 91 -10.72 9.17 -13.04
C TRP A 91 -10.92 10.65 -12.73
N GLU A 92 -10.06 11.55 -13.18
CA GLU A 92 -10.21 12.99 -12.90
C GLU A 92 -11.18 13.70 -13.88
N ARG A 93 -11.62 13.02 -14.94
CA ARG A 93 -12.45 13.62 -15.99
C ARG A 93 -13.94 13.47 -15.71
N ASP A 94 -14.63 14.61 -15.60
CA ASP A 94 -16.11 14.72 -15.61
C ASP A 94 -16.81 13.75 -14.64
N ARG A 95 -16.32 13.73 -13.39
CA ARG A 95 -16.85 12.86 -12.33
C ARG A 95 -17.80 13.60 -11.43
N LYS A 96 -18.67 12.80 -10.81
CA LYS A 96 -19.51 13.22 -9.68
C LYS A 96 -18.70 13.73 -8.48
N PHE A 97 -17.46 13.24 -8.32
CA PHE A 97 -16.58 13.56 -7.21
C PHE A 97 -15.29 14.20 -7.74
N GLU A 98 -14.96 15.41 -7.27
CA GLU A 98 -13.67 16.06 -7.54
C GLU A 98 -12.59 15.50 -6.59
N VAL A 99 -12.31 14.20 -6.72
CA VAL A 99 -11.37 13.47 -5.87
C VAL A 99 -10.22 12.96 -6.73
N THR A 100 -9.00 13.12 -6.26
CA THR A 100 -7.82 12.54 -6.89
C THR A 100 -7.38 11.28 -6.16
N TYR A 101 -6.34 10.61 -6.64
CA TYR A 101 -5.69 9.56 -5.87
C TYR A 101 -4.17 9.69 -5.93
N SER A 102 -3.54 9.20 -4.87
CA SER A 102 -2.10 9.01 -4.77
C SER A 102 -1.79 7.51 -4.75
N ALA A 103 -0.64 7.11 -5.29
CA ALA A 103 -0.25 5.71 -5.32
C ALA A 103 1.23 5.47 -5.05
N GLY A 104 1.51 4.41 -4.30
CA GLY A 104 2.83 3.82 -4.14
C GLY A 104 2.99 2.63 -5.08
N LEU A 105 3.91 2.73 -6.03
CA LEU A 105 4.14 1.71 -7.06
C LEU A 105 5.44 0.94 -6.79
N VAL A 106 5.35 -0.38 -6.74
CA VAL A 106 6.49 -1.29 -6.57
C VAL A 106 6.50 -2.38 -7.63
N SER A 107 7.65 -3.02 -7.76
CA SER A 107 7.87 -4.17 -8.64
C SER A 107 8.57 -5.27 -7.88
N VAL A 108 8.08 -6.49 -8.07
CA VAL A 108 8.66 -7.70 -7.50
C VAL A 108 9.53 -8.36 -8.58
N PRO A 109 10.75 -8.82 -8.25
CA PRO A 109 11.38 -8.83 -6.92
C PRO A 109 12.23 -7.59 -6.60
N SER A 110 12.32 -6.60 -7.50
CA SER A 110 13.24 -5.45 -7.36
C SER A 110 13.04 -4.64 -6.07
N HIS A 111 11.81 -4.54 -5.60
CA HIS A 111 11.41 -3.78 -4.43
C HIS A 111 11.08 -4.65 -3.21
N GLY A 112 11.37 -5.95 -3.23
CA GLY A 112 11.10 -6.84 -2.11
C GLY A 112 10.72 -8.24 -2.56
N ASN A 113 11.00 -9.22 -1.70
CA ASN A 113 10.71 -10.64 -1.96
C ASN A 113 9.92 -11.32 -0.83
N THR A 114 9.52 -10.55 0.18
CA THR A 114 8.62 -10.96 1.25
C THR A 114 7.39 -10.07 1.25
N PRO A 115 6.20 -10.56 1.65
CA PRO A 115 4.99 -9.76 1.63
C PRO A 115 5.13 -8.49 2.49
N GLU A 116 5.84 -8.56 3.60
CA GLU A 116 6.12 -7.42 4.47
C GLU A 116 7.01 -6.35 3.82
N GLU A 117 8.03 -6.75 3.06
CA GLU A 117 8.89 -5.81 2.34
C GLU A 117 8.16 -5.15 1.18
N VAL A 118 7.44 -5.95 0.39
CA VAL A 118 6.67 -5.44 -0.75
C VAL A 118 5.62 -4.42 -0.28
N LEU A 119 4.89 -4.72 0.79
CA LEU A 119 3.92 -3.80 1.38
C LEU A 119 4.58 -2.53 1.90
N ARG A 120 5.63 -2.64 2.72
CA ARG A 120 6.36 -1.47 3.27
C ARG A 120 6.87 -0.55 2.17
N ARG A 121 7.35 -1.14 1.07
CA ARG A 121 7.92 -0.41 -0.06
C ARG A 121 6.81 0.28 -0.87
N ALA A 122 5.64 -0.32 -0.99
CA ALA A 122 4.48 0.37 -1.56
C ALA A 122 4.02 1.52 -0.65
N GLU A 123 3.96 1.31 0.65
CA GLU A 123 3.64 2.35 1.65
C GLU A 123 4.61 3.52 1.59
N GLU A 124 5.91 3.26 1.47
CA GLU A 124 6.93 4.31 1.28
C GLU A 124 6.69 5.12 0.00
N GLY A 125 6.37 4.46 -1.11
CA GLY A 125 6.00 5.12 -2.36
C GLY A 125 4.77 6.01 -2.19
N LEU A 126 3.73 5.49 -1.53
CA LEU A 126 2.50 6.24 -1.27
C LEU A 126 2.76 7.44 -0.36
N TYR A 127 3.53 7.26 0.71
CA TYR A 127 3.93 8.34 1.60
C TYR A 127 4.64 9.46 0.83
N LYS A 128 5.57 9.12 -0.07
CA LYS A 128 6.24 10.10 -0.92
C LYS A 128 5.24 10.86 -1.80
N ALA A 129 4.30 10.17 -2.43
CA ALA A 129 3.27 10.82 -3.25
C ALA A 129 2.46 11.83 -2.42
N LYS A 130 2.07 11.46 -1.20
CA LYS A 130 1.30 12.31 -0.29
C LYS A 130 2.11 13.53 0.18
N GLN A 131 3.40 13.35 0.48
CA GLN A 131 4.29 14.44 0.89
C GLN A 131 4.62 15.41 -0.26
N GLN A 132 4.67 14.94 -1.51
CA GLN A 132 5.01 15.75 -2.68
C GLN A 132 3.83 16.54 -3.26
N GLY A 133 2.68 16.55 -2.58
CA GLY A 133 1.50 17.32 -2.99
C GLY A 133 0.30 16.49 -3.42
N ARG A 134 0.34 15.16 -3.21
CA ARG A 134 -0.73 14.22 -3.58
C ARG A 134 -0.94 14.15 -5.09
N ASN A 135 -2.02 13.52 -5.55
CA ASN A 135 -2.38 13.47 -6.96
C ASN A 135 -1.25 12.90 -7.84
N MET A 136 -0.50 11.90 -7.35
CA MET A 136 0.65 11.36 -8.08
C MET A 136 0.98 9.91 -7.73
N ILE A 137 1.76 9.27 -8.61
CA ILE A 137 2.23 7.90 -8.46
C ILE A 137 3.74 7.96 -8.21
N CYS A 138 4.19 7.43 -7.08
CA CYS A 138 5.58 7.44 -6.69
C CYS A 138 6.10 6.03 -6.44
N GLN A 139 7.35 5.80 -6.88
CA GLN A 139 8.11 4.62 -6.47
C GLN A 139 8.87 4.94 -5.18
N PRO A 140 9.10 3.93 -4.32
CA PRO A 140 9.92 4.11 -3.14
C PRO A 140 11.40 4.34 -3.50
N ASP A 141 12.18 4.96 -2.61
CA ASP A 141 13.58 5.29 -2.93
C ASP A 141 14.44 4.03 -2.93
N ASN A 142 15.55 3.99 -3.67
CA ASN A 142 16.56 2.92 -3.49
C ASN A 142 17.36 3.08 -2.18
N GLY A 143 16.75 3.70 -1.17
CA GLY A 143 17.35 4.10 0.09
C GLY A 143 17.81 2.91 0.92
N SER A 144 18.95 3.08 1.58
CA SER A 144 19.44 2.12 2.56
C SER A 144 18.79 2.35 3.92
N LEU A 145 18.72 1.29 4.74
CA LEU A 145 18.29 1.40 6.12
C LEU A 145 19.15 2.41 6.88
N VAL A 146 18.50 3.35 7.58
CA VAL A 146 19.18 4.35 8.42
C VAL A 146 19.21 3.86 9.87
N LEU A 147 20.38 3.94 10.51
CA LEU A 147 20.52 3.58 11.93
C LEU A 147 19.80 4.61 12.82
N LYS A 148 18.93 4.12 13.71
CA LYS A 148 18.36 4.91 14.81
C LYS A 148 18.63 4.21 16.14
N SER A 149 19.40 4.86 17.01
CA SER A 149 19.66 4.38 18.37
C SER A 149 18.47 4.67 19.28
N ASN A 150 17.98 3.64 19.99
CA ASN A 150 16.84 3.71 20.92
C ASN A 150 17.16 2.95 22.22
N TYR A 151 16.44 3.26 23.29
CA TYR A 151 16.49 2.53 24.56
C TYR A 151 15.21 1.71 24.74
N TYR A 152 15.35 0.48 25.25
CA TYR A 152 14.24 -0.41 25.56
C TYR A 152 14.40 -0.98 26.97
N TYR A 153 13.30 -1.28 27.64
CA TYR A 153 13.36 -2.01 28.90
C TYR A 153 13.88 -3.44 28.66
N LYS A 154 14.66 -3.97 29.60
CA LYS A 154 15.22 -5.33 29.53
C LYS A 154 14.15 -6.38 29.19
N TYR A 155 12.99 -6.31 29.82
CA TYR A 155 11.90 -7.26 29.58
C TYR A 155 11.37 -7.20 28.13
N GLN A 156 11.39 -6.03 27.48
CA GLN A 156 10.96 -5.89 26.08
C GLN A 156 11.94 -6.60 25.16
N LEU A 157 13.25 -6.45 25.40
CA LEU A 157 14.29 -7.09 24.61
C LEU A 157 14.25 -8.62 24.75
N GLU A 158 14.06 -9.14 25.96
CA GLU A 158 13.92 -10.60 26.18
C GLU A 158 12.68 -11.17 25.47
N ARG A 159 11.55 -10.43 25.50
CA ARG A 159 10.34 -10.81 24.76
C ARG A 159 10.56 -10.76 23.25
N LEU A 160 11.17 -9.70 22.74
CA LEU A 160 11.48 -9.54 21.31
C LEU A 160 12.34 -10.69 20.80
N LYS A 161 13.42 -11.02 21.51
CA LYS A 161 14.31 -12.15 21.20
C LYS A 161 13.55 -13.48 21.14
N THR A 162 12.65 -13.71 22.10
CA THR A 162 11.83 -14.92 22.15
C THR A 162 10.89 -15.02 20.94
N ILE A 163 10.23 -13.91 20.59
CA ILE A 163 9.32 -13.85 19.44
C ILE A 163 10.10 -14.03 18.13
N ALA A 164 11.22 -13.32 17.95
CA ALA A 164 12.10 -13.42 16.80
C ALA A 164 12.55 -14.87 16.54
N LYS A 165 12.99 -15.58 17.59
CA LYS A 165 13.37 -16.99 17.50
C LYS A 165 12.18 -17.88 17.12
N LYS A 166 11.01 -17.67 17.71
CA LYS A 166 9.80 -18.45 17.40
C LYS A 166 9.35 -18.28 15.95
N GLN A 167 9.44 -17.06 15.42
CA GLN A 167 9.03 -16.72 14.07
C GLN A 167 10.14 -16.89 13.01
N LYS A 168 11.36 -17.27 13.42
CA LYS A 168 12.56 -17.33 12.55
C LYS A 168 12.83 -16.01 11.79
N LYS A 169 12.52 -14.87 12.42
CA LYS A 169 12.74 -13.51 11.88
C LYS A 169 13.85 -12.80 12.64
N LYS A 170 14.45 -11.76 12.04
CA LYS A 170 15.39 -10.88 12.77
C LYS A 170 14.61 -9.96 13.71
N GLU A 171 15.18 -9.64 14.86
CA GLU A 171 14.58 -8.66 15.80
C GLU A 171 14.31 -7.31 15.11
N SER A 172 15.23 -6.87 14.24
CA SER A 172 15.06 -5.65 13.46
C SER A 172 13.87 -5.67 12.50
N GLU A 173 13.51 -6.85 11.98
CA GLU A 173 12.34 -6.99 11.09
C GLU A 173 11.04 -6.83 11.88
N ILE A 174 10.97 -7.43 13.07
CA ILE A 174 9.84 -7.26 13.99
C ILE A 174 9.69 -5.82 14.44
N LEU A 175 10.80 -5.15 14.78
CA LEU A 175 10.77 -3.74 15.17
C LEU A 175 10.25 -2.84 14.04
N ARG A 176 10.66 -3.08 12.79
CA ARG A 176 10.12 -2.36 11.64
C ARG A 176 8.62 -2.65 11.46
N LEU A 177 8.21 -3.91 11.53
CA LEU A 177 6.79 -4.28 11.43
C LEU A 177 5.92 -3.63 12.49
N ALA A 178 6.40 -3.58 13.74
CA ALA A 178 5.69 -2.92 14.82
C ALA A 178 5.57 -1.40 14.59
N LEU A 179 6.58 -0.79 13.96
CA LEU A 179 6.54 0.62 13.58
C LEU A 179 5.56 0.86 12.43
N ASP A 180 5.60 0.02 11.39
CA ASP A 180 4.67 0.06 10.26
C ASP A 180 3.21 -0.05 10.76
N GLU A 181 2.94 -1.01 11.66
CA GLU A 181 1.62 -1.19 12.29
C GLU A 181 1.21 0.02 13.17
N TYR A 182 2.17 0.61 13.89
CA TYR A 182 1.91 1.82 14.67
C TYR A 182 1.52 2.99 13.76
N PHE A 183 2.25 3.22 12.67
CA PHE A 183 1.95 4.25 11.69
C PHE A 183 0.58 4.04 11.07
N ARG A 184 0.22 2.85 10.57
CA ARG A 184 -1.12 2.59 10.02
C ARG A 184 -2.28 2.93 10.97
N ARG A 185 -2.06 2.79 12.28
CA ARG A 185 -3.08 3.09 13.30
C ARG A 185 -3.21 4.57 13.64
N HIS A 186 -2.20 5.38 13.35
CA HIS A 186 -2.11 6.77 13.82
C HIS A 186 -1.95 7.79 12.69
N ASP A 187 -1.54 7.35 11.52
CA ASP A 187 -1.38 8.21 10.36
C ASP A 187 -2.74 8.38 9.65
N ASP A 188 -3.12 9.65 9.51
CA ASP A 188 -4.17 10.13 8.61
C ASP A 188 -3.61 10.45 7.20
N ILE A 189 -2.49 9.82 6.82
CA ILE A 189 -1.85 10.01 5.49
C ILE A 189 -2.85 9.78 4.37
#